data_AF-A0A7J2LXY6-F1
#
_entry.id   AF-A0A7J2LXY6-F1
#
_cell.length_a   1.000
_cell.length_b   1.000
_cell.length_c   1.000
_cell.angle_alpha   90.00
_cell.angle_beta   90.00
_cell.angle_gamma   90.00
#
_symmetry.space_group_name_H-M   'P 1'
#
loop_
_entity.id
_entity.type
_entity.pdbx_description
1 polymer ?
#
loop_
_entity_poly.entity_id
_entity_poly.type
_entity_poly.pdbx_seq_one_letter_code
_entity_poly.pdbx_strand_id
1 'polypeptide(L)'
;MWDKVRECLKNYPERLSVAKILVQYGLSIRDGRIYCDKIMIPLVEISRVAGVDRRTVKNTIKMIENDPVLRELFRQIKPAGASLKEVARYLNLGVIEITPVDA
;
A
#
# COMPACT_ATOMS: atom_id res chain seq x y z
N MET A 1 10.52 -6.15 -5.86
CA MET A 1 10.02 -4.85 -5.31
C MET A 1 10.06 -4.84 -3.79
N TRP A 2 9.40 -5.83 -3.16
CA TRP A 2 9.20 -5.86 -1.72
C TRP A 2 10.51 -5.89 -0.91
N ASP A 3 11.57 -6.51 -1.42
CA ASP A 3 12.87 -6.53 -0.72
C ASP A 3 13.48 -5.16 -0.57
N LYS A 4 13.33 -4.28 -1.58
CA LYS A 4 13.79 -2.88 -1.46
C LYS A 4 13.01 -2.14 -0.37
N VAL A 5 11.70 -2.33 -0.32
CA VAL A 5 10.84 -1.72 0.72
C VAL A 5 11.23 -2.24 2.12
N ARG A 6 11.45 -3.55 2.25
CA ARG A 6 11.89 -4.17 3.51
C ARG A 6 13.26 -3.67 3.93
N GLU A 7 14.23 -3.61 3.02
CA GLU A 7 15.59 -3.12 3.33
C GLU A 7 15.58 -1.67 3.83
N CYS A 8 14.83 -0.78 3.17
CA CYS A 8 14.73 0.61 3.60
C CYS A 8 14.02 0.76 4.97
N LEU A 9 13.09 -0.15 5.31
CA LEU A 9 12.25 -0.07 6.50
C LEU A 9 12.61 -1.08 7.59
N LYS A 10 13.70 -1.86 7.44
CA LYS A 10 14.02 -3.00 8.31
C LYS A 10 14.15 -2.64 9.79
N ASN A 11 14.65 -1.44 10.08
CA ASN A 11 14.84 -0.93 11.44
C ASN A 11 13.56 -0.30 12.03
N TYR A 12 12.45 -0.28 11.28
CA TYR A 12 11.21 0.39 11.64
C TYR A 12 9.99 -0.51 11.41
N PRO A 13 9.74 -1.51 12.27
CA PRO A 13 8.70 -2.53 12.05
C PRO A 13 7.29 -1.94 11.91
N GLU A 14 6.97 -0.90 12.68
CA GLU A 14 5.68 -0.21 12.57
C GLU A 14 5.51 0.48 11.20
N ARG A 15 6.58 1.05 10.65
CA ARG A 15 6.56 1.69 9.32
C ARG A 15 6.42 0.65 8.22
N LEU A 16 6.99 -0.54 8.40
CA LEU A 16 6.80 -1.66 7.50
C LEU A 16 5.33 -2.11 7.47
N SER A 17 4.62 -2.10 8.60
CA SER A 17 3.17 -2.36 8.64
C SER A 17 2.41 -1.38 7.74
N VAL A 18 2.69 -0.08 7.86
CA VAL A 18 2.07 0.95 7.01
C VAL A 18 2.38 0.69 5.53
N ALA A 19 3.64 0.42 5.19
CA ALA A 19 4.03 0.14 3.80
C ALA A 19 3.33 -1.09 3.21
N LYS A 20 3.13 -2.15 4.02
CA LYS A 20 2.35 -3.34 3.60
C LYS A 20 0.92 -2.96 3.22
N ILE A 21 0.23 -2.18 4.05
CA ILE A 21 -1.14 -1.73 3.79
C ILE A 21 -1.20 -0.92 2.49
N LEU A 22 -0.28 0.01 2.30
CA LEU A 22 -0.24 0.81 1.07
C LEU A 22 -0.09 -0.06 -0.19
N VAL A 23 0.82 -1.05 -0.16
CA VAL A 23 1.02 -1.97 -1.29
C VAL A 23 -0.20 -2.88 -1.49
N GLN A 24 -0.71 -3.47 -0.41
CA GLN A 24 -1.85 -4.41 -0.45
C GLN A 24 -3.10 -3.79 -1.07
N TYR A 25 -3.40 -2.53 -0.74
CA TYR A 25 -4.57 -1.82 -1.25
C TYR A 25 -4.28 -0.98 -2.49
N GLY A 26 -3.06 -1.02 -3.02
CA GLY A 26 -2.67 -0.23 -4.18
C GLY A 26 -2.79 1.28 -3.95
N LEU A 27 -2.42 1.76 -2.77
CA LEU A 27 -2.47 3.16 -2.40
C LEU A 27 -1.17 3.88 -2.77
N SER A 28 -1.32 5.02 -3.44
CA SER A 28 -0.20 5.87 -3.84
C SER A 28 0.07 7.00 -2.84
N ILE A 29 1.30 7.50 -2.82
CA ILE A 29 1.70 8.68 -2.05
C ILE A 29 2.01 9.84 -2.99
N ARG A 30 1.40 11.00 -2.74
CA ARG A 30 1.65 12.25 -3.48
C ARG A 30 1.57 13.44 -2.53
N ASP A 31 2.65 14.20 -2.42
CA ASP A 31 2.76 15.46 -1.69
C ASP A 31 2.28 15.32 -0.22
N GLY A 32 2.81 14.30 0.46
CA GLY A 32 2.52 14.02 1.85
C GLY A 32 1.13 13.41 2.12
N ARG A 33 0.38 13.04 1.07
CA ARG A 33 -0.97 12.48 1.17
C ARG A 33 -1.06 11.10 0.51
N ILE A 34 -2.02 10.30 0.96
CA ILE A 34 -2.28 8.96 0.47
C ILE A 34 -3.51 8.99 -0.44
N TYR A 35 -3.47 8.26 -1.56
CA TYR A 35 -4.56 8.20 -2.52
C TYR A 35 -4.87 6.78 -2.98
N CYS A 36 -6.16 6.48 -3.04
CA CYS A 36 -6.71 5.41 -3.87
C CYS A 36 -7.06 6.03 -5.23
N ASP A 37 -6.15 5.93 -6.20
CA ASP A 37 -6.20 6.63 -7.48
C ASP A 37 -6.42 8.16 -7.35
N LYS A 38 -7.68 8.64 -7.45
CA LYS A 38 -8.06 10.05 -7.31
C LYS A 38 -8.66 10.38 -5.93
N ILE A 39 -8.96 9.38 -5.11
CA ILE A 39 -9.61 9.53 -3.82
C ILE A 39 -8.55 9.68 -2.75
N MET A 40 -8.52 10.83 -2.06
CA MET A 40 -7.62 11.05 -0.93
C MET A 40 -8.06 10.24 0.28
N ILE A 41 -7.13 9.52 0.89
CA ILE A 41 -7.37 8.69 2.08
C ILE A 41 -6.78 9.39 3.31
N PRO A 42 -7.60 9.66 4.36
CA PRO A 42 -7.11 10.26 5.59
C PRO A 42 -6.08 9.37 6.31
N LEU A 43 -5.04 9.99 6.88
CA LEU A 43 -3.99 9.26 7.61
C LEU A 43 -4.52 8.45 8.80
N VAL A 44 -5.63 8.92 9.40
CA VAL A 44 -6.27 8.25 10.56
C VAL A 44 -6.87 6.90 10.18
N GLU A 45 -7.39 6.76 8.95
CA GLU A 45 -7.94 5.48 8.51
C GLU A 45 -6.82 4.47 8.25
N ILE A 46 -5.71 4.93 7.68
CA ILE A 46 -4.52 4.09 7.49
C ILE A 46 -3.91 3.68 8.83
N SER A 47 -3.84 4.59 9.81
CA SER A 47 -3.30 4.26 11.13
C SER A 47 -4.13 3.22 11.87
N ARG A 48 -5.46 3.28 11.74
CA ARG A 48 -6.38 2.29 12.31
C ARG A 48 -6.17 0.91 11.70
N VAL A 49 -6.13 0.82 10.37
CA VAL A 49 -5.94 -0.46 9.66
C VAL A 49 -4.55 -1.04 9.93
N ALA A 50 -3.52 -0.20 9.99
CA ALA A 50 -2.15 -0.64 10.27
C ALA A 50 -1.87 -0.93 11.75
N GLY A 51 -2.77 -0.55 12.67
CA GLY A 51 -2.61 -0.74 14.11
C GLY A 51 -1.50 0.12 14.74
N VAL A 52 -1.25 1.32 14.20
CA VAL A 52 -0.15 2.21 14.63
C VAL A 52 -0.65 3.61 14.94
N ASP A 53 0.18 4.44 15.58
CA ASP A 53 -0.14 5.85 15.79
C ASP A 53 -0.16 6.64 14.46
N ARG A 54 -1.01 7.68 14.39
CA ARG A 54 -1.11 8.56 13.21
C ARG A 54 0.23 9.23 12.86
N ARG A 55 1.07 9.55 13.86
CA ARG A 55 2.41 10.12 13.64
C ARG A 55 3.34 9.11 12.96
N THR A 56 3.20 7.82 13.26
CA THR A 56 3.95 6.77 12.58
C THR A 56 3.61 6.77 11.09
N VAL A 57 2.34 6.84 10.71
CA VAL A 57 1.93 6.95 9.29
C VAL A 57 2.53 8.19 8.63
N LYS A 58 2.43 9.36 9.28
CA LYS A 58 3.00 10.62 8.76
C LYS A 58 4.51 10.54 8.56
N ASN A 59 5.23 9.92 9.50
CA ASN A 59 6.68 9.73 9.42
C ASN A 59 7.08 8.71 8.35
N THR A 60 6.28 7.66 8.16
CA THR A 60 6.48 6.70 7.06
C THR A 60 6.35 7.37 5.70
N ILE A 61 5.31 8.20 5.50
CA ILE A 61 5.13 8.94 4.25
C ILE A 61 6.35 9.83 3.96
N LYS A 62 6.80 10.61 4.95
CA LYS A 62 7.99 11.45 4.81
C LYS A 62 9.23 10.64 4.45
N MET A 63 9.41 9.48 5.10
CA MET A 63 10.54 8.59 4.82
C MET A 63 10.50 8.05 3.39
N ILE A 64 9.32 7.64 2.91
CA ILE A 64 9.11 7.16 1.54
C ILE A 64 9.37 8.29 0.53
N GLU A 65 8.87 9.51 0.77
CA GLU A 65 9.06 10.63 -0.15
C GLU A 65 10.50 11.16 -0.20
N ASN A 66 11.27 10.96 0.87
CA ASN A 66 12.67 11.37 0.94
C ASN A 66 13.63 10.36 0.28
N ASP A 67 13.22 9.11 0.10
CA ASP A 67 13.99 8.11 -0.63
C ASP A 67 13.59 8.13 -2.12
N PRO A 68 14.48 8.46 -3.07
CA PRO A 68 14.12 8.60 -4.48
C PRO A 68 13.52 7.32 -5.09
N VAL A 69 13.98 6.14 -4.65
CA VAL A 69 13.54 4.85 -5.18
C VAL A 69 12.15 4.52 -4.63
N LEU A 70 11.95 4.66 -3.31
CA LEU A 70 10.64 4.44 -2.72
C LEU A 70 9.62 5.47 -3.22
N ARG A 71 10.02 6.73 -3.35
CA ARG A 71 9.16 7.79 -3.86
C ARG A 71 8.60 7.43 -5.23
N GLU A 72 9.42 6.99 -6.16
CA GLU A 72 8.95 6.62 -7.50
C GLU A 72 8.04 5.39 -7.45
N LEU A 73 8.41 4.36 -6.68
CA LEU A 73 7.57 3.18 -6.50
C LEU A 73 6.18 3.55 -5.96
N PHE A 74 6.12 4.20 -4.80
CA PHE A 74 4.86 4.53 -4.12
C PHE A 74 4.05 5.61 -4.85
N ARG A 75 4.66 6.41 -5.72
CA ARG A 75 3.92 7.36 -6.57
C ARG A 75 3.17 6.65 -7.71
N GLN A 76 3.73 5.55 -8.22
CA GLN A 76 3.20 4.80 -9.36
C GLN A 76 2.25 3.65 -8.99
N ILE A 77 2.20 3.26 -7.71
CA ILE A 77 1.24 2.26 -7.23
C ILE A 77 -0.19 2.67 -7.63
N LYS A 78 -0.96 1.70 -8.13
CA LYS A 78 -2.39 1.87 -8.43
C LYS A 78 -3.19 0.72 -7.83
N PRO A 79 -4.46 0.96 -7.45
CA PRO A 79 -5.37 -0.11 -7.06
C PRO A 79 -5.55 -1.09 -8.23
N ALA A 80 -5.51 -2.40 -7.93
CA ALA A 80 -5.75 -3.44 -8.94
C ALA A 80 -7.23 -3.57 -9.34
N GLY A 81 -8.11 -2.71 -8.81
CA GLY A 81 -9.56 -2.81 -8.96
C GLY A 81 -10.21 -3.68 -7.88
N ALA A 82 -11.52 -3.91 -8.02
CA ALA A 82 -12.27 -4.76 -7.11
C ALA A 82 -11.89 -6.23 -7.33
N SER A 83 -11.62 -6.97 -6.25
CA SER A 83 -11.59 -8.42 -6.32
C SER A 83 -13.00 -8.91 -6.64
N LEU A 84 -13.13 -9.66 -7.74
CA LEU A 84 -14.40 -10.24 -8.16
C LEU A 84 -14.64 -11.64 -7.58
N LYS A 85 -13.70 -12.17 -6.79
CA LYS A 85 -13.73 -13.55 -6.26
C LYS A 85 -15.06 -13.92 -5.59
N GLU A 86 -15.50 -13.09 -4.65
CA GLU A 86 -16.74 -13.33 -3.88
C GLU A 86 -18.00 -13.03 -4.69
N VAL A 87 -17.93 -12.16 -5.70
CA VAL A 87 -19.09 -11.73 -6.50
C VAL A 87 -19.32 -12.65 -7.69
N ALA A 88 -18.26 -13.27 -8.24
CA ALA A 88 -18.32 -14.12 -9.42
C ALA A 88 -19.32 -15.28 -9.28
N ARG A 89 -19.48 -15.83 -8.08
CA ARG A 89 -20.45 -16.89 -7.77
C ARG A 89 -21.90 -16.49 -8.07
N TYR A 90 -22.23 -15.20 -7.97
CA TYR A 90 -23.56 -14.67 -8.27
C TYR A 90 -23.76 -14.34 -9.74
N LEU A 91 -22.69 -14.31 -10.52
CA LEU A 91 -22.68 -13.94 -11.94
C LEU A 91 -22.43 -15.14 -12.86
N ASN A 92 -22.34 -16.35 -12.30
CA ASN A 92 -21.96 -17.58 -13.02
C ASN A 92 -20.62 -17.42 -13.78
N LEU A 93 -19.66 -16.71 -13.19
CA LEU A 93 -18.33 -16.50 -13.76
C LEU A 93 -17.28 -17.40 -13.08
N GLY A 94 -16.33 -17.89 -13.87
CA GLY A 94 -15.10 -18.51 -13.35
C GLY A 94 -14.10 -17.46 -12.87
N VAL A 95 -13.28 -17.81 -11.87
CA VAL A 95 -12.24 -16.92 -11.31
C VAL A 95 -10.88 -17.61 -11.42
N ILE A 96 -9.88 -16.86 -11.88
CA ILE A 96 -8.47 -17.28 -11.87
C ILE A 96 -7.71 -16.31 -10.98
N GLU A 97 -7.06 -16.83 -9.94
CA GLU A 97 -6.17 -16.10 -9.06
C GLU A 97 -4.73 -16.46 -9.44
N ILE A 98 -3.90 -15.46 -9.75
CA ILE A 98 -2.49 -15.65 -10.11
C ILE A 98 -1.64 -15.07 -8.98
N THR A 99 -0.94 -15.95 -8.28
CA THR A 99 0.02 -15.57 -7.24
C THR A 99 1.42 -15.91 -7.74
N PRO A 100 2.30 -14.92 -7.98
CA PRO A 100 3.69 -15.19 -8.29
C PRO A 100 4.35 -15.86 -7.07
N VAL A 101 4.99 -17.02 -7.29
CA VAL A 101 5.67 -17.80 -6.25
C VAL A 101 7.13 -17.39 -6.05
N ASP A 102 7.74 -16.74 -7.05
CA ASP A 102 9.09 -16.17 -6.98
C ASP A 102 9.13 -14.82 -7.70
N ALA A 103 9.66 -13.78 -7.04
CA ALA A 103 9.96 -12.46 -7.58
C ALA A 103 11.12 -11.80 -6.84
#